data_AF-A0A8J8AQ79-F1
#
_entry.id   AF-A0A8J8AQ79-F1
#
_cell.length_a   1.000
_cell.length_b   1.000
_cell.length_c   1.000
_cell.angle_alpha   90.00
_cell.angle_beta   90.00
_cell.angle_gamma   90.00
#
_symmetry.space_group_name_H-M   'P 1'
#
loop_
_entity.id
_entity.type
_entity.pdbx_description
1 polymer ?
#
loop_
_entity_poly.entity_id
_entity_poly.type
_entity_poly.pdbx_seq_one_letter_code
_entity_poly.pdbx_strand_id
1 'polypeptide(L)'
;PYASMAWGLLGHRIVGEIANSYLSPKAKAAIKEILGDESLAMCANWADFIKSDPSYNYLSPWHYVDFKAGMSCEDVKKYLAIDTATDAYTKINFLVSELKKKNVAKEKKVMYLRLLVHIVGDIHQPLHTGHEEDQGGNKVYVQWFGQKTNLHSVWDSKLIDEQTLSYTEYTNAINHS
;
A
#
# COMPACT_ATOMS: atom_id res chain seq x y z
N PRO A 1 6.58 -7.34 17.96
CA PRO A 1 5.85 -7.27 16.68
C PRO A 1 6.35 -6.08 15.87
N TYR A 2 7.21 -6.31 14.88
CA TYR A 2 7.58 -5.26 13.94
C TYR A 2 6.41 -5.11 12.96
N ALA A 3 5.76 -3.94 12.98
CA ALA A 3 4.77 -3.60 11.97
C ALA A 3 5.53 -3.36 10.67
N SER A 4 5.37 -4.28 9.70
CA SER A 4 5.64 -3.95 8.31
C SER A 4 4.64 -2.85 7.93
N MET A 5 5.16 -1.65 7.77
CA MET A 5 4.48 -0.56 7.12
C MET A 5 4.88 -0.71 5.66
N ALA A 6 3.95 -0.52 4.74
CA ALA A 6 4.32 -0.29 3.35
C ALA A 6 5.09 1.01 3.22
N TRP A 7 5.14 1.58 2.02
CA TRP A 7 5.55 2.98 1.85
C TRP A 7 5.18 3.79 3.09
N GLY A 8 6.14 4.51 3.67
CA GLY A 8 5.85 5.36 4.81
C GLY A 8 4.74 6.35 4.46
N LEU A 9 4.24 7.06 5.47
CA LEU A 9 3.14 8.03 5.30
C LEU A 9 3.35 9.02 4.15
N LEU A 10 4.61 9.35 3.82
CA LEU A 10 4.95 10.18 2.68
C LEU A 10 4.76 9.46 1.33
N GLY A 11 5.28 8.25 1.19
CA GLY A 11 5.15 7.47 -0.05
C GLY A 11 3.71 7.15 -0.41
N HIS A 12 2.87 6.79 0.55
CA HIS A 12 1.43 6.59 0.31
C HIS A 12 0.72 7.84 -0.19
N ARG A 13 1.04 9.00 0.39
CA ARG A 13 0.47 10.27 -0.09
C ARG A 13 0.93 10.61 -1.50
N ILE A 14 2.19 10.35 -1.84
CA ILE A 14 2.72 10.57 -3.19
C ILE A 14 1.97 9.70 -4.21
N VAL A 15 1.81 8.41 -3.91
CA VAL A 15 1.03 7.47 -4.76
C VAL A 15 -0.41 7.95 -4.91
N GLY A 16 -1.07 8.31 -3.81
CA GLY A 16 -2.44 8.81 -3.82
C GLY A 16 -2.62 10.12 -4.59
N GLU A 17 -1.67 11.05 -4.50
CA GLU A 17 -1.69 12.32 -5.23
C GLU A 17 -1.48 12.12 -6.73
N ILE A 18 -0.53 11.27 -7.13
CA ILE A 18 -0.33 10.88 -8.52
C ILE A 18 -1.60 10.20 -9.06
N ALA A 19 -2.14 9.21 -8.34
CA ALA A 19 -3.38 8.54 -8.76
C ALA A 19 -4.52 9.53 -9.01
N ASN A 20 -4.66 10.55 -8.15
CA ASN A 20 -5.66 11.59 -8.28
C ASN A 20 -5.53 12.43 -9.57
N SER A 21 -4.30 12.70 -10.05
CA SER A 21 -4.08 13.45 -11.29
C SER A 21 -4.54 12.69 -12.53
N TYR A 22 -4.47 11.36 -12.51
CA TYR A 22 -4.85 10.49 -13.63
C TYR A 22 -6.30 10.00 -13.62
N LEU A 23 -7.10 10.35 -12.59
CA LEU A 23 -8.50 9.93 -12.55
C LEU A 23 -9.32 10.56 -13.69
N SER A 24 -10.09 9.72 -14.39
CA SER A 24 -11.15 10.21 -15.29
C SER A 24 -12.20 11.03 -14.53
N PRO A 25 -12.94 11.95 -15.20
CA PRO A 25 -14.00 12.71 -14.56
C PRO A 25 -15.05 11.84 -13.86
N LYS A 26 -15.40 10.70 -14.46
CA LYS A 26 -16.33 9.71 -13.88
C LYS A 26 -15.78 9.11 -12.59
N ALA A 27 -14.49 8.74 -12.57
CA ALA A 27 -13.86 8.18 -11.38
C ALA A 27 -13.75 9.23 -10.27
N LYS A 28 -13.40 10.49 -10.60
CA LYS A 28 -13.37 11.61 -9.63
C LYS A 28 -14.73 11.82 -8.98
N ALA A 29 -15.82 11.83 -9.76
CA ALA A 29 -17.16 11.97 -9.22
C ALA A 29 -17.54 10.82 -8.28
N ALA A 30 -17.30 9.58 -8.68
CA ALA A 30 -17.59 8.40 -7.86
C ALA A 30 -16.78 8.36 -6.55
N ILE A 31 -15.50 8.75 -6.60
CA ILE A 31 -14.66 8.86 -5.40
C ILE A 31 -15.18 9.96 -4.49
N LYS A 32 -15.57 11.13 -5.01
CA LYS A 32 -16.16 12.21 -4.23
C LYS A 32 -17.48 11.80 -3.55
N GLU A 33 -18.31 11.00 -4.20
CA GLU A 33 -19.53 10.45 -3.57
C GLU A 33 -19.23 9.53 -2.38
N ILE A 34 -18.11 8.79 -2.45
CA ILE A 34 -17.70 7.86 -1.39
C ILE A 34 -16.98 8.61 -0.26
N LEU A 35 -15.91 9.34 -0.58
CA LEU A 35 -14.99 9.95 0.38
C LEU A 35 -15.38 11.38 0.83
N GLY A 36 -16.32 12.02 0.14
CA GLY A 36 -16.62 13.44 0.37
C GLY A 36 -15.44 14.32 0.00
N ASP A 37 -14.93 15.07 0.99
CA ASP A 37 -13.82 16.01 0.81
C ASP A 37 -12.44 15.41 1.17
N GLU A 38 -12.39 14.14 1.58
CA GLU A 38 -11.12 13.44 1.79
C GLU A 38 -10.43 13.15 0.43
N SER A 39 -9.21 13.65 0.26
CA SER A 39 -8.43 13.41 -0.95
C SER A 39 -7.81 12.00 -0.98
N LEU A 40 -7.48 11.50 -2.17
CA LEU A 40 -6.79 10.20 -2.29
C LEU A 40 -5.44 10.17 -1.58
N ALA A 41 -4.68 11.27 -1.61
CA ALA A 41 -3.42 11.38 -0.86
C ALA A 41 -3.66 11.17 0.65
N MET A 42 -4.68 11.81 1.23
CA MET A 42 -4.97 11.68 2.66
C MET A 42 -5.56 10.32 3.01
N CYS A 43 -6.44 9.79 2.16
CA CYS A 43 -7.08 8.50 2.38
C CYS A 43 -6.07 7.34 2.34
N ALA A 44 -4.96 7.50 1.60
CA ALA A 44 -3.92 6.49 1.44
C ALA A 44 -3.24 6.11 2.76
N ASN A 45 -3.24 6.98 3.78
CA ASN A 45 -2.61 6.70 5.07
C ASN A 45 -3.58 6.05 6.09
N TRP A 46 -4.87 5.96 5.76
CA TRP A 46 -5.88 5.55 6.74
C TRP A 46 -5.63 4.16 7.31
N ALA A 47 -5.17 3.21 6.48
CA ALA A 47 -4.92 1.84 6.92
C ALA A 47 -3.77 1.74 7.95
N ASP A 48 -2.77 2.62 7.87
CA ASP A 48 -1.71 2.69 8.87
C ASP A 48 -2.19 3.32 10.17
N PHE A 49 -3.07 4.32 10.12
CA PHE A 49 -3.61 4.97 11.31
C PHE A 49 -4.44 4.03 12.19
N ILE A 50 -5.14 3.08 11.58
CA ILE A 50 -5.96 2.11 12.32
C ILE A 50 -5.15 0.95 12.92
N LYS A 51 -3.86 0.79 12.59
CA LYS A 51 -3.00 -0.26 13.18
C LYS A 51 -2.86 -0.14 14.69
N SER A 52 -3.09 1.05 15.27
CA SER A 52 -3.09 1.23 16.72
C SER A 52 -4.34 0.70 17.43
N ASP A 53 -5.41 0.41 16.69
CA ASP A 53 -6.65 -0.16 17.22
C ASP A 53 -6.65 -1.69 17.01
N PRO A 54 -6.58 -2.49 18.09
CA PRO A 54 -6.52 -3.95 18.00
C PRO A 54 -7.69 -4.60 17.27
N SER A 55 -8.85 -3.92 17.18
CA SER A 55 -10.00 -4.41 16.43
C SER A 55 -9.72 -4.55 14.92
N TYR A 56 -8.67 -3.90 14.42
CA TYR A 56 -8.23 -3.95 13.02
C TYR A 56 -7.02 -4.85 12.77
N ASN A 57 -6.51 -5.58 13.77
CA ASN A 57 -5.34 -6.46 13.62
C ASN A 57 -5.49 -7.51 12.50
N TYR A 58 -6.72 -7.90 12.17
CA TYR A 58 -7.02 -8.83 11.07
C TYR A 58 -6.64 -8.31 9.67
N LEU A 59 -6.38 -7.00 9.54
CA LEU A 59 -5.91 -6.37 8.31
C LEU A 59 -4.39 -6.47 8.13
N SER A 60 -3.62 -6.81 9.17
CA SER A 60 -2.16 -6.85 9.09
C SER A 60 -1.61 -7.67 7.91
N PRO A 61 -2.17 -8.86 7.56
CA PRO A 61 -1.69 -9.62 6.41
C PRO A 61 -1.99 -8.97 5.06
N TRP A 62 -2.91 -8.01 5.00
CA TRP A 62 -3.38 -7.41 3.74
C TRP A 62 -2.35 -6.46 3.13
N HIS A 63 -1.25 -6.19 3.84
CA HIS A 63 -0.24 -5.23 3.42
C HIS A 63 0.85 -5.84 2.54
N TYR A 64 1.00 -7.16 2.48
CA TYR A 64 2.12 -7.78 1.76
C TYR A 64 1.73 -9.09 1.08
N VAL A 65 2.60 -9.58 0.23
CA VAL A 65 2.62 -10.94 -0.33
C VAL A 65 4.02 -11.49 -0.17
N ASP A 66 4.15 -12.58 0.57
CA ASP A 66 5.45 -13.24 0.78
C ASP A 66 5.66 -14.35 -0.25
N PHE A 67 6.82 -14.35 -0.88
CA PHE A 67 7.25 -15.40 -1.80
C PHE A 67 8.43 -16.17 -1.23
N LYS A 68 8.58 -17.43 -1.64
CA LYS A 68 9.80 -18.18 -1.31
C LYS A 68 10.97 -17.64 -2.12
N ALA A 69 12.15 -17.60 -1.51
CA ALA A 69 13.36 -17.22 -2.20
C ALA A 69 13.62 -18.11 -3.43
N GLY A 70 14.06 -17.51 -4.53
CA GLY A 70 14.43 -18.22 -5.76
C GLY A 70 13.27 -18.60 -6.69
N MET A 71 12.04 -18.19 -6.39
CA MET A 71 10.92 -18.35 -7.32
C MET A 71 11.15 -17.56 -8.61
N SER A 72 10.92 -18.19 -9.75
CA SER A 72 10.89 -17.48 -11.03
C SER A 72 9.61 -16.65 -11.19
N CYS A 73 9.59 -15.74 -12.15
CA CYS A 73 8.36 -15.01 -12.50
C CYS A 73 7.21 -15.98 -12.89
N GLU A 74 7.53 -17.12 -13.51
CA GLU A 74 6.52 -18.12 -13.85
C GLU A 74 5.98 -18.84 -12.59
N ASP A 75 6.84 -19.14 -11.62
CA ASP A 75 6.43 -19.74 -10.35
C ASP A 75 5.53 -18.80 -9.56
N VAL A 76 5.87 -17.51 -9.51
CA VAL A 76 5.03 -16.48 -8.87
C VAL A 76 3.66 -16.43 -9.54
N LYS A 77 3.59 -16.40 -10.88
CA LYS A 77 2.31 -16.41 -11.61
C LYS A 77 1.48 -17.66 -11.31
N LYS A 78 2.11 -18.84 -11.29
CA LYS A 78 1.42 -20.10 -10.96
C LYS A 78 0.89 -20.10 -9.53
N TYR A 79 1.68 -19.59 -8.58
CA TYR A 79 1.27 -19.42 -7.19
C TYR A 79 0.04 -18.49 -7.08
N LEU A 80 0.12 -17.28 -7.62
CA LEU A 80 -0.95 -16.29 -7.56
C LEU A 80 -2.24 -16.74 -8.27
N ALA A 81 -2.15 -17.61 -9.28
CA ALA A 81 -3.32 -18.12 -10.00
C ALA A 81 -4.23 -19.04 -9.16
N ILE A 82 -3.68 -19.68 -8.12
CA ILE A 82 -4.41 -20.58 -7.23
C ILE A 82 -4.41 -20.10 -5.78
N ASP A 83 -3.92 -18.89 -5.53
CA ASP A 83 -3.73 -18.38 -4.19
C ASP A 83 -5.07 -18.11 -3.50
N THR A 84 -5.15 -18.56 -2.26
CA THR A 84 -6.31 -18.43 -1.36
C THR A 84 -5.91 -17.85 -0.01
N ALA A 85 -4.66 -17.39 0.12
CA ALA A 85 -4.17 -16.71 1.31
C ALA A 85 -5.02 -15.46 1.61
N THR A 86 -4.89 -14.95 2.83
CA THR A 86 -5.36 -13.60 3.15
C THR A 86 -4.16 -12.69 3.13
N ASP A 87 -3.96 -12.05 1.99
CA ASP A 87 -2.77 -11.25 1.67
C ASP A 87 -3.13 -10.04 0.79
N ALA A 88 -2.16 -9.21 0.42
CA ALA A 88 -2.44 -8.03 -0.40
C ALA A 88 -3.07 -8.36 -1.75
N TYR A 89 -2.60 -9.42 -2.43
CA TYR A 89 -3.07 -9.77 -3.78
C TYR A 89 -4.54 -10.21 -3.79
N THR A 90 -4.89 -11.18 -2.94
CA THR A 90 -6.27 -11.68 -2.82
C THR A 90 -7.22 -10.58 -2.34
N LYS A 91 -6.75 -9.68 -1.46
CA LYS A 91 -7.57 -8.61 -0.90
C LYS A 91 -7.76 -7.43 -1.84
N ILE A 92 -6.80 -7.09 -2.70
CA ILE A 92 -7.03 -6.15 -3.80
C ILE A 92 -8.17 -6.66 -4.69
N ASN A 93 -8.13 -7.94 -5.09
CA ASN A 93 -9.17 -8.54 -5.92
C ASN A 93 -10.54 -8.52 -5.24
N PHE A 94 -10.60 -8.86 -3.95
CA PHE A 94 -11.81 -8.75 -3.13
C PHE A 94 -12.35 -7.31 -3.10
N LEU A 95 -11.52 -6.32 -2.76
CA LEU A 95 -11.90 -4.90 -2.64
C LEU A 95 -12.42 -4.33 -3.95
N VAL A 96 -11.75 -4.64 -5.07
CA VAL A 96 -12.20 -4.26 -6.41
C VAL A 96 -13.56 -4.87 -6.72
N SER A 97 -13.78 -6.14 -6.35
CA SER A 97 -15.07 -6.81 -6.56
C SER A 97 -16.20 -6.17 -5.73
N GLU A 98 -15.93 -5.82 -4.48
CA GLU A 98 -16.91 -5.18 -3.58
C GLU A 98 -17.26 -3.77 -4.05
N LEU A 99 -16.26 -2.96 -4.43
CA LEU A 99 -16.49 -1.58 -4.88
C LEU A 99 -17.28 -1.49 -6.20
N LYS A 100 -17.28 -2.56 -7.01
CA LYS A 100 -18.13 -2.66 -8.22
C LYS A 100 -19.60 -2.98 -7.90
N LYS A 101 -19.92 -3.49 -6.70
CA LYS A 101 -21.29 -3.82 -6.31
C LYS A 101 -22.09 -2.55 -6.00
N LYS A 102 -23.34 -2.51 -6.46
CA LYS A 102 -24.24 -1.37 -6.21
C LYS A 102 -24.62 -1.24 -4.73
N ASN A 103 -24.84 -2.36 -4.04
CA ASN A 103 -25.52 -2.43 -2.75
C ASN A 103 -24.60 -2.57 -1.52
N VAL A 104 -23.34 -2.12 -1.61
CA VAL A 104 -22.46 -2.06 -0.43
C VAL A 104 -22.81 -0.82 0.40
N ALA A 105 -22.94 -1.00 1.72
CA ALA A 105 -23.18 0.09 2.66
C ALA A 105 -22.12 1.19 2.51
N LYS A 106 -22.52 2.46 2.69
CA LYS A 106 -21.64 3.62 2.43
C LYS A 106 -20.37 3.56 3.28
N GLU A 107 -20.51 3.22 4.55
CA GLU A 107 -19.41 3.13 5.52
C GLU A 107 -18.40 2.04 5.09
N LYS A 108 -18.91 0.92 4.57
CA LYS A 108 -18.06 -0.14 4.01
C LYS A 108 -17.37 0.31 2.72
N LYS A 109 -18.04 1.05 1.83
CA LYS A 109 -17.41 1.58 0.61
C LYS A 109 -16.26 2.54 0.94
N VAL A 110 -16.41 3.40 1.95
CA VAL A 110 -15.35 4.29 2.42
C VAL A 110 -14.14 3.49 2.88
N MET A 111 -14.35 2.53 3.77
CA MET A 111 -13.29 1.65 4.26
C MET A 111 -12.62 0.88 3.11
N TYR A 112 -13.41 0.30 2.20
CA TYR A 112 -12.87 -0.48 1.09
C TYR A 112 -12.07 0.36 0.10
N LEU A 113 -12.49 1.59 -0.17
CA LEU A 113 -11.74 2.49 -1.04
C LEU A 113 -10.42 2.92 -0.40
N ARG A 114 -10.43 3.26 0.90
CA ARG A 114 -9.21 3.57 1.67
C ARG A 114 -8.23 2.42 1.66
N LEU A 115 -8.69 1.20 1.94
CA LEU A 115 -7.87 -0.01 1.88
C LEU A 115 -7.33 -0.28 0.48
N LEU A 116 -8.15 -0.11 -0.56
CA LEU A 116 -7.70 -0.34 -1.94
C LEU A 116 -6.59 0.63 -2.32
N VAL A 117 -6.73 1.92 -2.02
CA VAL A 117 -5.73 2.94 -2.32
C VAL A 117 -4.42 2.65 -1.58
N HIS A 118 -4.51 2.28 -0.31
CA HIS A 118 -3.35 1.92 0.50
C HIS A 118 -2.62 0.69 -0.05
N ILE A 119 -3.32 -0.45 -0.15
CA ILE A 119 -2.72 -1.74 -0.51
C ILE A 119 -2.17 -1.74 -1.95
N VAL A 120 -2.78 -0.98 -2.86
CA VAL A 120 -2.18 -0.77 -4.19
C VAL A 120 -0.83 -0.06 -4.08
N GLY A 121 -0.68 0.91 -3.17
CA GLY A 121 0.62 1.46 -2.81
C GLY A 121 1.56 0.38 -2.28
N ASP A 122 1.11 -0.42 -1.31
CA ASP A 122 1.92 -1.46 -0.67
C ASP A 122 2.54 -2.43 -1.66
N ILE A 123 1.76 -3.00 -2.58
CA ILE A 123 2.28 -3.99 -3.54
C ILE A 123 3.30 -3.41 -4.53
N HIS A 124 3.42 -2.07 -4.62
CA HIS A 124 4.45 -1.42 -5.42
C HIS A 124 5.70 -1.06 -4.60
N GLN A 125 5.68 -1.23 -3.28
CA GLN A 125 6.88 -1.25 -2.45
C GLN A 125 7.56 -2.61 -2.66
N PRO A 126 8.76 -2.70 -3.26
CA PRO A 126 9.35 -3.97 -3.68
C PRO A 126 9.45 -5.05 -2.59
N LEU A 127 9.68 -4.65 -1.35
CA LEU A 127 9.84 -5.55 -0.21
C LEU A 127 8.52 -5.95 0.46
N HIS A 128 7.39 -5.38 0.03
CA HIS A 128 6.04 -5.89 0.34
C HIS A 128 5.62 -7.03 -0.57
N THR A 129 6.39 -7.27 -1.63
CA THR A 129 6.30 -8.46 -2.48
C THR A 129 7.61 -9.27 -2.35
N GLY A 130 8.11 -9.37 -1.11
CA GLY A 130 9.45 -9.83 -0.79
C GLY A 130 9.53 -11.31 -0.41
N HIS A 131 10.64 -11.69 0.22
CA HIS A 131 10.87 -13.07 0.65
C HIS A 131 10.30 -13.35 2.04
N GLU A 132 9.66 -14.49 2.20
CA GLU A 132 9.14 -14.96 3.51
C GLU A 132 10.28 -15.11 4.53
N GLU A 133 11.43 -15.64 4.08
CA GLU A 133 12.54 -16.03 4.94
C GLU A 133 13.15 -14.84 5.69
N ASP A 134 13.24 -13.69 5.01
CA ASP A 134 13.76 -12.44 5.56
C ASP A 134 12.67 -11.44 5.99
N GLN A 135 11.39 -11.84 5.92
CA GLN A 135 10.21 -11.04 6.23
C GLN A 135 10.18 -9.74 5.41
N GLY A 136 10.35 -9.85 4.09
CA GLY A 136 10.43 -8.69 3.21
C GLY A 136 11.60 -7.78 3.59
N GLY A 137 12.76 -8.34 3.91
CA GLY A 137 13.94 -7.57 4.32
C GLY A 137 13.91 -6.99 5.74
N ASN A 138 12.89 -7.27 6.56
CA ASN A 138 12.86 -6.83 7.96
C ASN A 138 13.97 -7.48 8.81
N LYS A 139 14.42 -8.69 8.44
CA LYS A 139 15.54 -9.39 9.08
C LYS A 139 16.91 -9.06 8.46
N VAL A 140 16.95 -8.22 7.42
CA VAL A 140 18.20 -7.79 6.78
C VAL A 140 18.65 -6.48 7.40
N TYR A 141 19.54 -6.56 8.39
CA TYR A 141 20.06 -5.39 9.10
C TYR A 141 21.12 -4.66 8.28
N VAL A 142 21.00 -3.33 8.19
CA VAL A 142 21.91 -2.46 7.44
C VAL A 142 22.21 -1.18 8.24
N GLN A 143 23.10 -0.35 7.72
CA GLN A 143 23.32 1.01 8.20
C GLN A 143 22.88 2.02 7.15
N TRP A 144 22.08 3.01 7.54
CA TRP A 144 21.69 4.16 6.72
C TRP A 144 22.34 5.40 7.32
N PHE A 145 23.34 5.97 6.63
CA PHE A 145 24.17 7.08 7.12
C PHE A 145 24.70 6.87 8.56
N GLY A 146 25.24 5.68 8.82
CA GLY A 146 25.79 5.30 10.13
C GLY A 146 24.76 4.94 11.20
N GLN A 147 23.46 5.07 10.93
CA GLN A 147 22.39 4.67 11.83
C GLN A 147 21.92 3.23 11.52
N LYS A 148 21.81 2.39 12.55
CA LYS A 148 21.32 1.00 12.40
C LYS A 148 19.83 1.00 12.02
N THR A 149 19.48 0.16 11.05
CA THR A 149 18.10 -0.04 10.55
C THR A 149 17.98 -1.44 9.90
N ASN A 150 16.83 -1.77 9.32
CA ASN A 150 16.69 -2.89 8.39
C ASN A 150 16.43 -2.39 6.95
N LEU A 151 16.58 -3.28 5.98
CA LEU A 151 16.40 -2.99 4.55
C LEU A 151 14.96 -2.56 4.23
N HIS A 152 13.96 -3.20 4.84
CA HIS A 152 12.54 -2.86 4.67
C HIS A 152 12.27 -1.38 4.95
N SER A 153 12.68 -0.89 6.13
CA SER A 153 12.50 0.52 6.52
C SER A 153 13.28 1.50 5.64
N VAL A 154 14.37 1.06 5.01
CA VAL A 154 15.10 1.91 4.04
C VAL A 154 14.23 2.16 2.80
N TRP A 155 13.57 1.11 2.30
CA TRP A 155 12.65 1.20 1.16
C TRP A 155 11.36 1.93 1.50
N ASP A 156 10.73 1.60 2.62
CA ASP A 156 9.45 2.21 2.99
C ASP A 156 9.55 3.72 3.11
N SER A 157 10.57 4.20 3.84
CA SER A 157 10.58 5.58 4.33
C SER A 157 11.90 6.29 4.06
N LYS A 158 13.06 5.70 4.38
CA LYS A 158 14.30 6.48 4.44
C LYS A 158 14.73 7.04 3.08
N LEU A 159 14.60 6.27 2.00
CA LEU A 159 14.93 6.76 0.65
C LEU A 159 14.07 7.97 0.24
N ILE A 160 12.81 7.98 0.65
CA ILE A 160 11.83 9.02 0.33
C ILE A 160 12.02 10.23 1.25
N ASP A 161 12.08 9.99 2.56
CA ASP A 161 12.18 11.04 3.59
C ASP A 161 13.48 11.85 3.47
N GLU A 162 14.58 11.22 3.03
CA GLU A 162 15.87 11.88 2.80
C GLU A 162 15.80 12.98 1.72
N GLN A 163 14.81 12.92 0.81
CA GLN A 163 14.62 13.98 -0.19
C GLN A 163 14.15 15.30 0.45
N THR A 164 13.60 15.26 1.66
CA THR A 164 13.07 16.42 2.39
C THR A 164 11.99 17.22 1.64
N LEU A 165 11.32 16.56 0.68
CA LEU A 165 10.21 17.12 -0.09
C LEU A 165 8.89 16.81 0.60
N SER A 166 7.96 17.76 0.59
CA SER A 166 6.55 17.46 0.86
C SER A 166 5.98 16.51 -0.21
N TYR A 167 4.90 15.80 0.09
CA TYR A 167 4.27 14.89 -0.88
C TYR A 167 3.89 15.59 -2.18
N THR A 168 3.48 16.87 -2.14
CA THR A 168 3.17 17.64 -3.36
C THR A 168 4.41 18.01 -4.16
N GLU A 169 5.49 18.45 -3.50
CA GLU A 169 6.76 18.74 -4.18
C GLU A 169 7.33 17.49 -4.82
N TYR A 170 7.29 16.36 -4.11
CA TYR A 170 7.76 15.08 -4.62
C TYR A 170 6.92 14.63 -5.81
N THR A 171 5.59 14.64 -5.68
CA THR A 171 4.69 14.34 -6.80
C THR A 171 4.99 15.22 -8.01
N ASN A 172 5.13 16.54 -7.83
CA ASN A 172 5.45 17.45 -8.94
C ASN A 172 6.79 17.13 -9.60
N ALA A 173 7.77 16.65 -8.84
CA ALA A 173 9.09 16.32 -9.37
C ALA A 173 9.09 15.04 -10.24
N ILE A 174 8.24 14.06 -9.92
CA ILE A 174 8.24 12.73 -10.58
C ILE A 174 7.04 12.46 -11.49
N ASN A 175 6.00 13.29 -11.41
CA ASN A 175 4.78 13.13 -12.20
C ASN A 175 4.90 13.88 -13.52
N HIS A 176 5.40 13.20 -14.55
CA HIS A 176 5.66 13.79 -15.87
C HIS A 176 4.45 13.72 -16.82
N SER A 177 3.24 13.97 -16.31
CA SER A 177 1.98 13.87 -17.10
C SER A 177 1.92 14.86 -18.25
#